data_AF-A0A4Q0VWQ1-F1
#
_entry.id   AF-A0A4Q0VWQ1-F1
#
_cell.length_a   1.000
_cell.length_b   1.000
_cell.length_c   1.000
_cell.angle_alpha   90.00
_cell.angle_beta   90.00
_cell.angle_gamma   90.00
#
_symmetry.space_group_name_H-M   'P 1'
#
loop_
_entity.id
_entity.type
_entity.pdbx_description
1 polymer ?
#
loop_
_entity_poly.entity_id
_entity_poly.type
_entity_poly.pdbx_seq_one_letter_code
_entity_poly.pdbx_strand_id
1 'polypeptide(L)'
;MKSFRELTEKNTTKQVKSNQTEVLQSSDLEDRLKNEIHKKIINEFKNSDIDEIASKLENIMSQILDEDKSFRGNINSQKVINELTNDLTGFGPINPLLMDSAVSEVMVNGPDQVFAERKGKLELTNVKFRDNDHVLQVIEKIVAPIGRRIDESSPMVDARLPDGSRVNAIIPPLALNGPTITIRKFAEDPFKVSDLVRFGTLTEEMAVFLDACVKSALNIFVSGGTGSGKTTTLNVLSSFIPEDERIITIEDAAELQLGQDHVISLETRPPNIEGKGAISIRDLVRNSLRMRPDRIVIGEVRGAEALDMLQAMNTGHDGSLATGHSNSPRDMLSRLETMVLLGGVDLPVRAIREQIAGAIDLIIQQSRLKDGTRKITNITEVQGLEGDVIVLQDLFAFQQKGVDDQGKIIGKLVPTGVRPKFYSRLENTGLYIPPSVFIEEEDVM
;
A
#
# COMPACT_ATOMS: atom_id res chain seq x y z
N MET A 1 18.31 -60.18 28.23
CA MET A 1 18.24 -61.57 27.73
C MET A 1 16.90 -62.15 28.19
N LYS A 2 16.08 -62.59 27.23
CA LYS A 2 14.71 -63.17 27.36
C LYS A 2 13.59 -62.17 27.71
N SER A 3 12.35 -62.25 27.20
CA SER A 3 11.70 -62.91 26.05
C SER A 3 10.20 -62.67 26.22
N PHE A 4 9.53 -62.23 25.15
CA PHE A 4 8.16 -62.56 24.73
C PHE A 4 7.20 -63.29 25.69
N ARG A 5 6.03 -62.66 25.94
CA ARG A 5 4.67 -63.20 26.21
C ARG A 5 3.80 -61.97 26.58
N GLU A 6 2.75 -61.57 25.87
CA GLU A 6 1.53 -62.33 25.57
C GLU A 6 0.82 -61.84 24.28
N LEU A 7 0.33 -62.82 23.54
CA LEU A 7 -0.51 -62.74 22.35
C LEU A 7 -1.91 -63.26 22.74
N THR A 8 -2.94 -62.51 22.33
CA THR A 8 -4.22 -62.97 21.75
C THR A 8 -5.12 -63.97 22.48
N GLU A 9 -6.35 -63.54 22.76
CA GLU A 9 -7.60 -64.33 22.67
C GLU A 9 -8.77 -63.35 22.38
N LYS A 10 -9.23 -63.26 21.13
CA LYS A 10 -10.46 -63.88 20.55
C LYS A 10 -11.82 -63.34 21.05
N ASN A 11 -12.36 -62.43 20.24
CA ASN A 11 -13.72 -62.36 19.71
C ASN A 11 -14.78 -63.35 20.25
N THR A 12 -15.86 -62.81 20.83
CA THR A 12 -17.24 -63.12 20.37
C THR A 12 -18.25 -62.10 20.91
N THR A 13 -18.78 -61.21 20.06
CA THR A 13 -20.24 -61.04 19.96
C THR A 13 -20.63 -60.34 18.64
N LYS A 14 -21.69 -60.87 18.03
CA LYS A 14 -22.27 -60.52 16.74
C LYS A 14 -23.00 -59.17 16.77
N GLN A 15 -22.91 -58.45 15.65
CA GLN A 15 -23.94 -57.65 14.98
C GLN A 15 -25.09 -57.06 15.82
N VAL A 16 -25.15 -55.73 15.84
CA VAL A 16 -26.38 -55.02 15.42
C VAL A 16 -25.96 -53.89 14.49
N LYS A 17 -26.32 -54.02 13.21
CA LYS A 17 -26.33 -52.91 12.25
C LYS A 17 -27.32 -51.87 12.76
N SER A 18 -26.84 -50.70 13.17
CA SER A 18 -27.67 -49.50 13.18
C SER A 18 -27.30 -48.69 11.95
N ASN A 19 -28.22 -48.64 10.98
CA ASN A 19 -28.21 -47.61 9.95
C ASN A 19 -28.48 -46.28 10.68
N GLN A 20 -27.43 -45.60 11.13
CA GLN A 20 -27.53 -44.20 11.47
C GLN A 20 -27.38 -43.42 10.18
N THR A 21 -28.48 -42.82 9.74
CA THR A 21 -28.47 -41.74 8.76
C THR A 21 -27.58 -40.64 9.34
N GLU A 22 -26.36 -40.49 8.83
CA GLU A 22 -25.48 -39.38 9.18
C GLU A 22 -26.23 -38.07 8.88
N VAL A 23 -26.62 -37.37 9.93
CA VAL A 23 -27.11 -35.99 9.82
C VAL A 23 -25.88 -35.17 9.43
N LEU A 24 -25.72 -34.93 8.12
CA LEU A 24 -24.69 -34.04 7.60
C LEU A 24 -24.77 -32.70 8.34
N GLN A 25 -23.61 -32.20 8.78
CA GLN A 25 -23.53 -30.87 9.36
C GLN A 25 -24.02 -29.85 8.33
N SER A 26 -24.64 -28.75 8.78
CA SER A 26 -25.21 -27.75 7.87
C SER A 26 -24.19 -27.18 6.88
N SER A 27 -22.91 -27.08 7.26
CA SER A 27 -21.83 -26.63 6.35
C SER A 27 -21.57 -27.63 5.22
N ASP A 28 -21.57 -28.93 5.49
CA ASP A 28 -21.32 -29.96 4.47
C ASP A 28 -22.45 -30.02 3.44
N LEU A 29 -23.69 -29.75 3.88
CA LEU A 29 -24.83 -29.62 2.98
C LEU A 29 -24.73 -28.37 2.10
N GLU A 30 -24.34 -27.23 2.69
CA GLU A 30 -24.10 -25.98 1.95
C GLU A 30 -23.00 -26.16 0.88
N ASP A 31 -21.88 -26.80 1.21
CA ASP A 31 -20.78 -26.99 0.26
C ASP A 31 -21.12 -28.01 -0.85
N ARG A 32 -21.86 -29.07 -0.53
CA ARG A 32 -22.40 -29.98 -1.55
C ARG A 32 -23.36 -29.26 -2.50
N LEU A 33 -24.20 -28.37 -1.98
CA LEU A 33 -25.15 -27.62 -2.80
C LEU A 33 -24.44 -26.65 -3.75
N LYS A 34 -23.43 -25.93 -3.27
CA LYS A 34 -22.59 -25.07 -4.12
C LYS A 34 -21.95 -25.83 -5.27
N ASN A 35 -21.40 -27.02 -4.99
CA ASN A 35 -20.77 -27.85 -6.01
C ASN A 35 -21.76 -28.28 -7.10
N GLU A 36 -23.00 -28.62 -6.75
CA GLU A 36 -24.04 -28.94 -7.73
C GLU A 36 -24.47 -27.70 -8.54
N ILE A 37 -24.60 -26.54 -7.90
CA ILE A 37 -24.89 -25.28 -8.60
C ILE A 37 -23.76 -24.94 -9.58
N HIS A 38 -22.48 -25.05 -9.17
CA HIS A 38 -21.34 -24.84 -10.06
C HIS A 38 -21.36 -25.75 -11.29
N LYS A 39 -21.65 -27.06 -11.10
CA LYS A 39 -21.77 -28.00 -12.22
C LYS A 39 -22.88 -27.59 -13.19
N LYS A 40 -24.03 -27.17 -12.68
CA LYS A 40 -25.15 -26.72 -13.50
C LYS A 40 -24.81 -25.45 -14.28
N ILE A 41 -24.15 -24.48 -13.65
CA ILE A 41 -23.65 -23.26 -14.31
C ILE A 41 -22.69 -23.61 -15.46
N ILE A 42 -21.70 -24.47 -15.21
CA ILE A 42 -20.71 -24.87 -16.23
C ILE A 42 -21.36 -25.60 -17.43
N ASN A 43 -22.42 -26.37 -17.19
CA ASN A 43 -23.07 -27.15 -18.24
C ASN A 43 -24.09 -26.32 -19.05
N GLU A 44 -24.87 -25.46 -18.40
CA GLU A 44 -25.99 -24.76 -19.05
C GLU A 44 -25.64 -23.33 -19.50
N PHE A 45 -24.66 -22.67 -18.87
CA PHE A 45 -24.41 -21.23 -19.03
C PHE A 45 -23.00 -20.90 -19.55
N LYS A 46 -22.37 -21.84 -20.26
CA LYS A 46 -20.96 -21.76 -20.71
C LYS A 46 -20.56 -20.50 -21.48
N ASN A 47 -21.52 -19.83 -22.12
CA ASN A 47 -21.31 -18.62 -22.94
C ASN A 47 -22.22 -17.45 -22.50
N SER A 48 -22.85 -17.53 -21.32
CA SER A 48 -23.72 -16.47 -20.82
C SER A 48 -22.92 -15.40 -20.08
N ASP A 49 -23.46 -14.18 -20.02
CA ASP A 49 -22.88 -13.10 -19.25
C ASP A 49 -22.92 -13.42 -17.74
N ILE A 50 -21.87 -13.06 -17.01
CA ILE A 50 -21.73 -13.33 -15.58
C ILE A 50 -22.87 -12.68 -14.79
N ASP A 51 -23.26 -11.46 -15.17
CA ASP A 51 -24.37 -10.73 -14.54
C ASP A 51 -25.72 -11.43 -14.79
N GLU A 52 -25.88 -12.03 -15.96
CA GLU A 52 -27.07 -12.81 -16.29
C GLU A 52 -27.14 -14.10 -15.45
N ILE A 53 -26.01 -14.79 -15.25
CA ILE A 53 -25.92 -15.98 -14.40
C ILE A 53 -26.21 -15.61 -12.94
N ALA A 54 -25.61 -14.53 -12.44
CA ALA A 54 -25.82 -14.05 -11.07
C ALA A 54 -27.31 -13.76 -10.79
N SER A 55 -28.00 -13.10 -11.73
CA SER A 55 -29.44 -12.82 -11.62
C SER A 55 -30.33 -14.07 -11.59
N LYS A 56 -29.82 -15.23 -12.06
CA LYS A 56 -30.54 -16.50 -12.14
C LYS A 56 -30.18 -17.49 -11.04
N LEU A 57 -29.20 -17.18 -10.18
CA LEU A 57 -28.74 -18.07 -9.11
C LEU A 57 -29.87 -18.56 -8.20
N GLU A 58 -30.77 -17.65 -7.80
CA GLU A 58 -31.93 -17.99 -6.96
C GLU A 58 -32.80 -19.06 -7.61
N ASN A 59 -33.12 -18.88 -8.90
CA ASN A 59 -33.93 -19.83 -9.66
C ASN A 59 -33.22 -21.19 -9.82
N ILE A 60 -31.91 -21.18 -10.11
CA ILE A 60 -31.11 -22.40 -10.26
C ILE A 60 -31.10 -23.17 -8.93
N MET A 61 -30.90 -22.46 -7.81
CA MET A 61 -30.88 -23.05 -6.49
C MET A 61 -32.25 -23.64 -6.12
N SER A 62 -33.35 -22.91 -6.35
CA SER A 62 -34.71 -23.41 -6.10
C SER A 62 -34.99 -24.69 -6.89
N GLN A 63 -34.61 -24.75 -8.17
CA GLN A 63 -34.77 -25.97 -8.97
C GLN A 63 -34.03 -27.17 -8.38
N ILE A 64 -32.77 -26.99 -7.96
CA ILE A 64 -31.97 -28.09 -7.39
C ILE A 64 -32.57 -28.56 -6.05
N LEU A 65 -33.04 -27.63 -5.21
CA LEU A 65 -33.67 -27.96 -3.94
C LEU A 65 -35.02 -28.70 -4.12
N ASP A 66 -35.76 -28.38 -5.17
CA ASP A 66 -37.02 -29.05 -5.51
C ASP A 66 -36.79 -30.46 -6.09
N GLU A 67 -35.77 -30.61 -6.94
CA GLU A 67 -35.41 -31.87 -7.60
C GLU A 67 -34.71 -32.86 -6.66
N ASP A 68 -33.75 -32.38 -5.86
CA ASP A 68 -32.95 -33.22 -4.97
C ASP A 68 -33.35 -33.04 -3.50
N LYS A 69 -34.20 -33.97 -3.05
CA LYS A 69 -34.67 -34.06 -1.66
C LYS A 69 -33.55 -34.35 -0.65
N SER A 70 -32.32 -34.67 -1.07
CA SER A 70 -31.19 -34.89 -0.18
C SER A 70 -30.67 -33.60 0.49
N PHE A 71 -31.03 -32.43 -0.04
CA PHE A 71 -30.73 -31.11 0.56
C PHE A 71 -31.76 -30.66 1.62
N ARG A 72 -32.65 -31.54 2.08
CA ARG A 72 -33.62 -31.22 3.14
C ARG A 72 -32.94 -31.09 4.50
N GLY A 73 -32.50 -29.87 4.82
CA GLY A 73 -31.89 -29.49 6.09
C GLY A 73 -31.93 -27.98 6.32
N ASN A 74 -31.36 -27.51 7.43
CA ASN A 74 -31.16 -26.08 7.67
C ASN A 74 -30.02 -25.55 6.79
N ILE A 75 -30.35 -25.21 5.54
CA ILE A 75 -29.43 -24.54 4.61
C ILE A 75 -29.69 -23.05 4.67
N ASN A 76 -28.66 -22.26 4.94
CA ASN A 76 -28.77 -20.81 4.80
C ASN A 76 -28.67 -20.43 3.32
N SER A 77 -29.82 -20.43 2.65
CA SER A 77 -29.92 -20.19 1.20
C SER A 77 -29.32 -18.85 0.79
N GLN A 78 -29.56 -17.81 1.59
CA GLN A 78 -29.03 -16.47 1.34
C GLN A 78 -27.50 -16.46 1.41
N LYS A 79 -26.91 -17.16 2.38
CA LYS A 79 -25.45 -17.29 2.49
C LYS A 79 -24.86 -17.98 1.27
N VAL A 80 -25.44 -19.09 0.83
CA VAL A 80 -25.00 -19.83 -0.36
C VAL A 80 -25.08 -18.96 -1.61
N ILE A 81 -26.20 -18.26 -1.82
CA ILE A 81 -26.36 -17.34 -2.95
C ILE A 81 -25.33 -16.22 -2.91
N ASN A 82 -25.10 -15.59 -1.76
CA ASN A 82 -24.13 -14.51 -1.62
C ASN A 82 -22.70 -14.99 -1.91
N GLU A 83 -22.31 -16.18 -1.42
CA GLU A 83 -21.00 -16.78 -1.68
C GLU A 83 -20.83 -17.11 -3.17
N LEU A 84 -21.84 -17.71 -3.81
CA LEU A 84 -21.82 -17.99 -5.25
C LEU A 84 -21.81 -16.71 -6.10
N THR A 85 -22.51 -15.66 -5.66
CA THR A 85 -22.49 -14.36 -6.31
C THR A 85 -21.09 -13.78 -6.25
N ASN A 86 -20.45 -13.79 -5.07
CA ASN A 86 -19.06 -13.35 -4.91
C ASN A 86 -18.07 -14.16 -5.77
N ASP A 87 -18.29 -15.48 -5.89
CA ASP A 87 -17.49 -16.35 -6.76
C ASP A 87 -17.69 -16.03 -8.24
N LEU A 88 -18.88 -15.57 -8.67
CA LEU A 88 -19.15 -15.22 -10.06
C LEU A 88 -18.70 -13.79 -10.39
N THR A 89 -19.19 -12.79 -9.65
CA THR A 89 -19.06 -11.36 -9.96
C THR A 89 -17.87 -10.69 -9.27
N GLY A 90 -17.27 -11.32 -8.26
CA GLY A 90 -16.19 -10.75 -7.46
C GLY A 90 -14.92 -11.60 -7.43
N PHE A 91 -14.17 -11.44 -6.36
CA PHE A 91 -12.91 -12.17 -6.12
C PHE A 91 -13.10 -13.39 -5.20
N GLY A 92 -14.27 -14.02 -5.25
CA GLY A 92 -14.60 -15.20 -4.48
C GLY A 92 -14.73 -14.94 -2.97
N PRO A 93 -14.26 -15.84 -2.09
CA PRO A 93 -14.48 -15.77 -0.65
C PRO A 93 -13.92 -14.50 0.02
N ILE A 94 -12.91 -13.87 -0.58
CA ILE A 94 -12.29 -12.66 -0.05
C ILE A 94 -13.05 -11.38 -0.40
N ASN A 95 -14.05 -11.43 -1.28
CA ASN A 95 -14.79 -10.26 -1.74
C ASN A 95 -15.39 -9.41 -0.57
N PRO A 96 -15.98 -10.00 0.49
CA PRO A 96 -16.46 -9.23 1.63
C PRO A 96 -15.35 -8.48 2.39
N LEU A 97 -14.14 -9.04 2.46
CA LEU A 97 -12.98 -8.37 3.08
C LEU A 97 -12.51 -7.20 2.22
N LEU A 98 -12.57 -7.35 0.89
CA LEU A 98 -12.22 -6.29 -0.04
C LEU A 98 -13.22 -5.13 0.01
N MET A 99 -14.51 -5.40 0.22
CA MET A 99 -15.53 -4.36 0.38
C MET A 99 -15.53 -3.68 1.76
N ASP A 100 -14.85 -4.25 2.76
CA ASP A 100 -14.84 -3.72 4.13
C ASP A 100 -13.84 -2.57 4.28
N SER A 101 -14.33 -1.34 4.47
CA SER A 101 -13.52 -0.13 4.62
C SER A 101 -12.59 -0.13 5.84
N ALA A 102 -12.82 -1.00 6.83
CA ALA A 102 -11.92 -1.16 7.97
C ALA A 102 -10.72 -2.08 7.69
N VAL A 103 -10.73 -2.81 6.58
CA VAL A 103 -9.61 -3.64 6.11
C VAL A 103 -8.66 -2.81 5.24
N SER A 104 -7.37 -2.82 5.56
CA SER A 104 -6.30 -2.19 4.76
C SER A 104 -5.58 -3.19 3.85
N GLU A 105 -5.52 -4.46 4.23
CA GLU A 105 -4.77 -5.50 3.51
C GLU A 105 -5.43 -6.88 3.70
N VAL A 106 -5.39 -7.72 2.66
CA VAL A 106 -5.86 -9.10 2.68
C VAL A 106 -4.73 -10.01 2.21
N MET A 107 -4.41 -11.06 2.97
CA MET A 107 -3.35 -12.01 2.64
C MET A 107 -3.90 -13.44 2.64
N VAL A 108 -3.85 -14.09 1.48
CA VAL A 108 -4.21 -15.49 1.28
C VAL A 108 -2.91 -16.29 1.25
N ASN A 109 -2.65 -17.07 2.30
CA ASN A 109 -1.45 -17.92 2.41
C ASN A 109 -1.71 -19.37 1.95
N GLY A 110 -2.86 -19.59 1.31
CA GLY A 110 -3.39 -20.88 0.90
C GLY A 110 -4.89 -20.94 1.17
N PRO A 111 -5.57 -22.05 0.82
CA PRO A 111 -7.02 -22.12 0.86
C PRO A 111 -7.61 -22.02 2.26
N ASP A 112 -6.89 -22.49 3.28
CA ASP A 112 -7.35 -22.51 4.67
C ASP A 112 -6.92 -21.31 5.51
N GLN A 113 -6.06 -20.44 4.99
CA GLN A 113 -5.42 -19.37 5.77
C GLN A 113 -5.53 -18.02 5.07
N VAL A 114 -6.54 -17.25 5.48
CA VAL A 114 -6.75 -15.87 5.03
C VAL A 114 -6.62 -14.92 6.22
N PHE A 115 -5.69 -13.98 6.11
CA PHE A 115 -5.49 -12.89 7.06
C PHE A 115 -6.05 -11.58 6.51
N ALA A 116 -6.46 -10.70 7.43
CA ALA A 116 -6.80 -9.31 7.12
C ALA A 116 -6.05 -8.37 8.06
N GLU A 117 -5.62 -7.21 7.57
CA GLU A 117 -5.13 -6.13 8.43
C GLU A 117 -6.27 -5.15 8.72
N ARG A 118 -6.51 -4.89 10.02
CA ARG A 118 -7.44 -3.86 10.49
C ARG A 118 -6.72 -2.93 11.46
N LYS A 119 -6.76 -1.62 11.20
CA LYS A 119 -6.13 -0.61 12.05
C LYS A 119 -4.65 -0.93 12.37
N GLY A 120 -3.91 -1.48 11.40
CA GLY A 120 -2.49 -1.83 11.57
C GLY A 120 -2.21 -3.12 12.34
N LYS A 121 -3.24 -3.94 12.62
CA LYS A 121 -3.11 -5.25 13.27
C LYS A 121 -3.56 -6.34 12.33
N LEU A 122 -2.74 -7.38 12.18
CA LEU A 122 -3.04 -8.56 11.38
C LEU A 122 -3.88 -9.55 12.20
N GLU A 123 -4.98 -10.03 11.62
CA GLU A 123 -5.87 -11.03 12.22
C GLU A 123 -6.12 -12.19 11.26
N LEU A 124 -6.22 -13.42 11.79
CA LEU A 124 -6.67 -14.58 11.03
C LEU A 124 -8.21 -14.51 10.91
N THR A 125 -8.71 -14.57 9.68
CA THR A 125 -10.15 -14.48 9.40
C THR A 125 -10.80 -15.86 9.41
N ASN A 126 -12.13 -15.89 9.35
CA ASN A 126 -12.92 -17.10 9.13
C ASN A 126 -13.12 -17.43 7.63
N VAL A 127 -12.57 -16.61 6.72
CA VAL A 127 -12.68 -16.81 5.27
C VAL A 127 -11.78 -17.96 4.85
N LYS A 128 -12.33 -18.84 4.00
CA LYS A 128 -11.62 -19.97 3.40
C LYS A 128 -11.99 -20.12 1.94
N PHE A 129 -11.03 -20.60 1.17
CA PHE A 129 -11.26 -21.13 -0.17
C PHE A 129 -11.54 -22.62 -0.09
N ARG A 130 -12.09 -23.17 -1.17
CA ARG A 130 -12.40 -24.60 -1.29
C ARG A 130 -11.12 -25.43 -1.36
N ASP A 131 -10.19 -25.00 -2.20
CA ASP A 131 -8.95 -25.69 -2.54
C ASP A 131 -7.97 -24.71 -3.22
N ASN A 132 -6.76 -25.20 -3.52
CA ASN A 132 -5.76 -24.44 -4.27
C ASN A 132 -6.27 -24.01 -5.66
N ASP A 133 -7.08 -24.84 -6.32
CA ASP A 133 -7.64 -24.53 -7.63
C ASP A 133 -8.58 -23.34 -7.57
N HIS A 134 -9.35 -23.18 -6.49
CA HIS A 134 -10.18 -22.00 -6.28
C HIS A 134 -9.34 -20.72 -6.12
N VAL A 135 -8.23 -20.79 -5.38
CA VAL A 135 -7.30 -19.65 -5.27
C VAL A 135 -6.71 -19.30 -6.65
N LEU A 136 -6.30 -20.30 -7.43
CA LEU A 136 -5.79 -20.10 -8.79
C LEU A 136 -6.84 -19.45 -9.72
N GLN A 137 -8.11 -19.87 -9.64
CA GLN A 137 -9.20 -19.25 -10.40
C GLN A 137 -9.37 -17.76 -10.06
N VAL A 138 -9.26 -17.40 -8.77
CA VAL A 138 -9.31 -15.99 -8.34
C VAL A 138 -8.10 -15.21 -8.87
N ILE A 139 -6.90 -15.80 -8.83
CA ILE A 139 -5.70 -15.20 -9.43
C ILE A 139 -5.90 -14.94 -10.93
N GLU A 140 -6.41 -15.93 -11.68
CA GLU A 140 -6.70 -15.80 -13.11
C GLU A 140 -7.70 -14.67 -13.39
N LYS A 141 -8.76 -14.55 -12.59
CA LYS A 141 -9.73 -13.45 -12.69
C LYS A 141 -9.11 -12.08 -12.48
N ILE A 142 -8.13 -11.97 -11.58
CA ILE A 142 -7.42 -10.71 -11.30
C ILE A 142 -6.52 -10.32 -12.47
N VAL A 143 -5.76 -11.27 -13.05
CA VAL A 143 -4.73 -10.95 -14.04
C VAL A 143 -5.25 -10.88 -15.48
N ALA A 144 -6.31 -11.61 -15.82
CA ALA A 144 -6.83 -11.73 -17.18
C ALA A 144 -7.23 -10.37 -17.81
N PRO A 145 -7.96 -9.47 -17.12
CA PRO A 145 -8.35 -8.16 -17.70
C PRO A 145 -7.16 -7.25 -18.00
N ILE A 146 -6.04 -7.43 -17.29
CA ILE A 146 -4.83 -6.58 -17.40
C ILE A 146 -3.89 -7.12 -18.49
N GLY A 147 -4.22 -8.27 -19.10
CA GLY A 147 -3.37 -8.93 -20.08
C GLY A 147 -2.08 -9.50 -19.47
N ARG A 148 -2.04 -9.73 -18.16
CA ARG A 148 -0.92 -10.43 -17.50
C ARG A 148 -1.21 -11.92 -17.44
N ARG A 149 -0.14 -12.71 -17.32
CA ARG A 149 -0.20 -14.17 -17.20
C ARG A 149 0.58 -14.61 -15.98
N ILE A 150 0.10 -15.69 -15.38
CA ILE A 150 0.76 -16.41 -14.29
C ILE A 150 0.62 -17.90 -14.55
N ASP A 151 1.75 -18.56 -14.71
CA ASP A 151 1.87 -19.98 -15.03
C ASP A 151 3.21 -20.52 -14.53
N GLU A 152 3.51 -21.80 -14.75
CA GLU A 152 4.76 -22.40 -14.27
C GLU A 152 6.04 -21.73 -14.82
N SER A 153 5.95 -21.05 -15.98
CA SER A 153 7.08 -20.33 -16.57
C SER A 153 7.26 -18.93 -15.96
N SER A 154 6.17 -18.33 -15.50
CA SER A 154 6.12 -17.03 -14.82
C SER A 154 5.26 -17.12 -13.55
N PRO A 155 5.75 -17.77 -12.48
CA PRO A 155 4.96 -18.16 -11.31
C PRO A 155 4.68 -17.02 -10.31
N MET A 156 4.96 -15.77 -10.69
CA MET A 156 4.73 -14.59 -9.86
C MET A 156 4.20 -13.44 -10.71
N VAL A 157 3.33 -12.62 -10.14
CA VAL A 157 2.73 -11.48 -10.85
C VAL A 157 2.38 -10.36 -9.89
N ASP A 158 2.66 -9.14 -10.32
CA ASP A 158 2.08 -7.93 -9.73
C ASP A 158 0.95 -7.42 -10.64
N ALA A 159 -0.16 -7.01 -10.04
CA ALA A 159 -1.39 -6.61 -10.72
C ALA A 159 -2.13 -5.51 -9.95
N ARG A 160 -3.21 -5.00 -10.56
CA ARG A 160 -4.12 -4.03 -9.95
C ARG A 160 -5.56 -4.46 -10.11
N LEU A 161 -6.33 -4.33 -9.06
CA LEU A 161 -7.79 -4.43 -9.13
C LEU A 161 -8.39 -3.15 -9.77
N PRO A 162 -9.64 -3.19 -10.25
CA PRO A 162 -10.31 -2.04 -10.84
C PRO A 162 -10.44 -0.82 -9.91
N ASP A 163 -10.45 -1.04 -8.59
CA ASP A 163 -10.49 0.00 -7.54
C ASP A 163 -9.11 0.63 -7.26
N GLY A 164 -8.05 0.20 -7.96
CA GLY A 164 -6.68 0.65 -7.77
C GLY A 164 -5.88 -0.16 -6.74
N SER A 165 -6.51 -1.11 -6.04
CA SER A 165 -5.84 -1.96 -5.05
C SER A 165 -4.71 -2.78 -5.70
N ARG A 166 -3.57 -2.89 -5.02
CA ARG A 166 -2.40 -3.61 -5.55
C ARG A 166 -2.48 -5.08 -5.17
N VAL A 167 -2.18 -5.95 -6.12
CA VAL A 167 -2.17 -7.40 -5.92
C VAL A 167 -0.79 -7.95 -6.25
N ASN A 168 -0.24 -8.75 -5.34
CA ASN A 168 0.85 -9.65 -5.62
C ASN A 168 0.35 -11.09 -5.51
N ALA A 169 0.65 -11.93 -6.48
CA ALA A 169 0.32 -13.35 -6.42
C ALA A 169 1.51 -14.22 -6.81
N ILE A 170 1.66 -15.36 -6.12
CA ILE A 170 2.74 -16.32 -6.34
C ILE A 170 2.13 -17.71 -6.33
N ILE A 171 2.50 -18.55 -7.29
CA ILE A 171 1.99 -19.92 -7.44
C ILE A 171 3.12 -20.96 -7.30
N PRO A 172 2.79 -22.25 -7.11
CA PRO A 172 3.77 -23.33 -7.22
C PRO A 172 4.52 -23.28 -8.57
N PRO A 173 5.81 -23.67 -8.62
CA PRO A 173 6.59 -24.30 -7.54
C PRO A 173 7.23 -23.33 -6.54
N LEU A 174 7.07 -22.00 -6.69
CA LEU A 174 7.69 -21.03 -5.77
C LEU A 174 6.97 -20.98 -4.42
N ALA A 175 5.64 -21.03 -4.45
CA ALA A 175 4.82 -21.09 -3.24
C ALA A 175 4.58 -22.56 -2.84
N LEU A 176 5.48 -23.10 -2.03
CA LEU A 176 5.50 -24.53 -1.65
C LEU A 176 4.22 -25.03 -0.97
N ASN A 177 3.52 -24.15 -0.27
CA ASN A 177 2.31 -24.47 0.49
C ASN A 177 1.01 -24.24 -0.32
N GLY A 178 1.13 -23.94 -1.61
CA GLY A 178 0.01 -23.59 -2.48
C GLY A 178 0.06 -22.12 -2.93
N PRO A 179 -0.84 -21.71 -3.83
CA PRO A 179 -0.92 -20.35 -4.36
C PRO A 179 -1.19 -19.33 -3.25
N THR A 180 -0.56 -18.17 -3.34
CA THR A 180 -0.71 -17.05 -2.40
C THR A 180 -1.13 -15.78 -3.09
N ILE A 181 -1.86 -14.92 -2.36
CA ILE A 181 -2.31 -13.61 -2.83
C ILE A 181 -2.09 -12.61 -1.70
N THR A 182 -1.49 -11.46 -1.99
CA THR A 182 -1.46 -10.30 -1.09
C THR A 182 -2.13 -9.13 -1.79
N ILE A 183 -3.20 -8.61 -1.20
CA ILE A 183 -3.95 -7.47 -1.73
C ILE A 183 -3.83 -6.32 -0.73
N ARG A 184 -3.13 -5.26 -1.15
CA ARG A 184 -3.09 -4.01 -0.40
C ARG A 184 -4.13 -3.06 -0.98
N LYS A 185 -5.16 -2.76 -0.18
CA LYS A 185 -6.28 -1.96 -0.64
C LYS A 185 -5.85 -0.53 -0.94
N PHE A 186 -6.40 0.03 -2.01
CA PHE A 186 -6.31 1.46 -2.27
C PHE A 186 -7.22 2.17 -1.26
N ALA A 187 -6.70 3.21 -0.60
CA ALA A 187 -7.50 3.97 0.35
C ALA A 187 -8.55 4.78 -0.42
N GLU A 188 -9.84 4.65 -0.08
CA GLU A 188 -10.91 5.41 -0.74
C GLU A 188 -10.87 6.90 -0.42
N ASP A 189 -10.48 7.27 0.81
CA ASP A 189 -10.34 8.66 1.25
C ASP A 189 -8.90 8.90 1.71
N PRO A 190 -8.10 9.70 0.99
CA PRO A 190 -6.75 10.04 1.41
C PRO A 190 -6.80 10.90 2.68
N PHE A 191 -5.87 10.65 3.61
CA PHE A 191 -5.75 11.48 4.80
C PHE A 191 -5.50 12.95 4.45
N LYS A 192 -6.17 13.84 5.17
CA LYS A 192 -6.00 15.30 5.09
C LYS A 192 -5.03 15.78 6.16
N VAL A 193 -4.58 17.03 6.03
CA VAL A 193 -3.72 17.67 7.03
C VAL A 193 -4.32 17.63 8.44
N SER A 194 -5.64 17.85 8.56
CA SER A 194 -6.37 17.80 9.83
C SER A 194 -6.30 16.41 10.48
N ASP A 195 -6.23 15.34 9.69
CA ASP A 195 -6.07 13.98 10.21
C ASP A 195 -4.67 13.78 10.78
N LEU A 196 -3.64 14.25 10.07
CA LEU A 196 -2.25 14.16 10.56
C LEU A 196 -2.04 14.98 11.85
N VAL A 197 -2.66 16.16 11.96
CA VAL A 197 -2.71 16.94 13.21
C VAL A 197 -3.43 16.16 14.31
N ARG A 198 -4.60 15.58 14.02
CA ARG A 198 -5.36 14.76 14.99
C ARG A 198 -4.58 13.52 15.46
N PHE A 199 -3.79 12.91 14.59
CA PHE A 199 -2.89 11.80 14.96
C PHE A 199 -1.63 12.29 15.73
N GLY A 200 -1.43 13.60 15.79
CA GLY A 200 -0.25 14.25 16.31
C GLY A 200 1.01 13.92 15.50
N THR A 201 0.87 13.58 14.22
CA THR A 201 2.00 13.34 13.31
C THR A 201 2.82 14.63 13.09
N LEU A 202 2.14 15.78 13.06
CA LEU A 202 2.68 17.13 13.13
C LEU A 202 1.73 18.03 13.96
N THR A 203 2.17 19.24 14.28
CA THR A 203 1.33 20.27 14.94
C THR A 203 0.66 21.18 13.91
N GLU A 204 -0.30 22.00 14.34
CA GLU A 204 -0.98 22.96 13.45
C GLU A 204 -0.04 24.04 12.92
N GLU A 205 0.87 24.53 13.75
CA GLU A 205 1.87 25.55 13.38
C GLU A 205 2.78 25.02 12.27
N MET A 206 3.15 23.74 12.37
CA MET A 206 3.99 23.07 11.37
C MET A 206 3.21 22.77 10.10
N ALA A 207 1.91 22.52 10.19
CA ALA A 207 1.05 22.38 9.02
C ALA A 207 1.01 23.69 8.22
N VAL A 208 0.81 24.82 8.91
CA VAL A 208 0.82 26.16 8.30
C VAL A 208 2.20 26.47 7.69
N PHE A 209 3.28 26.13 8.38
CA PHE A 209 4.63 26.30 7.85
C PHE A 209 4.86 25.48 6.57
N LEU A 210 4.49 24.19 6.58
CA LEU A 210 4.66 23.30 5.42
C LEU A 210 3.78 23.70 4.23
N ASP A 211 2.56 24.18 4.48
CA ASP A 211 1.70 24.77 3.45
C ASP A 211 2.38 25.97 2.77
N ALA A 212 2.96 26.89 3.55
CA ALA A 212 3.68 28.03 3.00
C ALA A 212 4.95 27.62 2.22
N CYS A 213 5.66 26.58 2.67
CA CYS A 213 6.80 26.02 1.97
C CYS A 213 6.40 25.45 0.59
N VAL A 214 5.31 24.68 0.52
CA VAL A 214 4.81 24.13 -0.75
C VAL A 214 4.37 25.24 -1.70
N LYS A 215 3.58 26.20 -1.21
CA LYS A 215 3.10 27.35 -2.01
C LYS A 215 4.22 28.28 -2.47
N SER A 216 5.34 28.33 -1.76
CA SER A 216 6.54 29.09 -2.17
C SER A 216 7.46 28.32 -3.11
N ALA A 217 7.01 27.17 -3.61
CA ALA A 217 7.74 26.28 -4.51
C ALA A 217 9.10 25.84 -3.95
N LEU A 218 9.17 25.52 -2.65
CA LEU A 218 10.35 24.84 -2.10
C LEU A 218 10.34 23.36 -2.51
N ASN A 219 11.51 22.85 -2.87
CA ASN A 219 11.73 21.43 -3.14
C ASN A 219 11.79 20.67 -1.81
N ILE A 220 10.83 19.78 -1.57
CA ILE A 220 10.67 19.06 -0.31
C ILE A 220 10.88 17.56 -0.50
N PHE A 221 11.73 16.98 0.34
CA PHE A 221 12.03 15.56 0.33
C PHE A 221 11.54 14.89 1.63
N VAL A 222 10.57 13.98 1.54
CA VAL A 222 10.04 13.23 2.69
C VAL A 222 10.80 11.93 2.86
N SER A 223 11.54 11.78 3.95
CA SER A 223 12.38 10.61 4.21
C SER A 223 11.96 9.83 5.45
N GLY A 224 12.33 8.55 5.53
CA GLY A 224 11.88 7.66 6.61
C GLY A 224 11.92 6.18 6.31
N GLY A 225 11.84 5.36 7.35
CA GLY A 225 11.81 3.90 7.24
C GLY A 225 10.54 3.35 6.57
N THR A 226 10.54 2.04 6.31
CA THR A 226 9.36 1.34 5.77
C THR A 226 8.17 1.46 6.73
N GLY A 227 6.98 1.75 6.18
CA GLY A 227 5.76 1.88 6.97
C GLY A 227 5.68 3.12 7.87
N SER A 228 6.62 4.08 7.76
CA SER A 228 6.60 5.31 8.53
C SER A 228 5.50 6.29 8.13
N GLY A 229 4.92 6.14 6.93
CA GLY A 229 3.84 6.99 6.40
C GLY A 229 4.30 8.10 5.44
N LYS A 230 5.47 7.95 4.80
CA LYS A 230 6.01 8.94 3.85
C LYS A 230 5.04 9.32 2.74
N THR A 231 4.49 8.33 2.03
CA THR A 231 3.55 8.58 0.91
C THR A 231 2.30 9.29 1.40
N THR A 232 1.82 9.00 2.60
CA THR A 232 0.69 9.72 3.21
C THR A 232 1.02 11.20 3.42
N THR A 233 2.18 11.50 4.00
CA THR A 233 2.63 12.89 4.19
C THR A 233 2.89 13.58 2.85
N LEU A 234 3.49 12.88 1.88
CA LEU A 234 3.67 13.38 0.52
C LEU A 234 2.33 13.74 -0.12
N ASN A 235 1.30 12.90 0.04
CA ASN A 235 -0.03 13.18 -0.50
C ASN A 235 -0.65 14.44 0.11
N VAL A 236 -0.53 14.60 1.43
CA VAL A 236 -0.99 15.82 2.13
C VAL A 236 -0.23 17.05 1.65
N LEU A 237 1.10 16.99 1.54
CA LEU A 237 1.90 18.11 1.03
C LEU A 237 1.53 18.45 -0.42
N SER A 238 1.29 17.43 -1.24
CA SER A 238 0.88 17.61 -2.64
C SER A 238 -0.49 18.30 -2.74
N SER A 239 -1.38 18.14 -1.76
CA SER A 239 -2.66 18.86 -1.71
C SER A 239 -2.53 20.36 -1.41
N PHE A 240 -1.36 20.84 -0.95
CA PHE A 240 -1.09 22.26 -0.76
C PHE A 240 -0.65 22.98 -2.04
N ILE A 241 -0.36 22.22 -3.10
CA ILE A 241 -0.01 22.78 -4.41
C ILE A 241 -1.23 23.56 -4.94
N PRO A 242 -1.05 24.83 -5.39
CA PRO A 242 -2.13 25.64 -5.96
C PRO A 242 -2.88 24.96 -7.11
N GLU A 243 -4.19 25.24 -7.22
CA GLU A 243 -5.09 24.64 -8.21
C GLU A 243 -4.77 25.04 -9.67
N ASP A 244 -4.07 26.16 -9.87
CA ASP A 244 -3.67 26.67 -11.19
C ASP A 244 -2.36 26.08 -11.70
N GLU A 245 -1.70 25.22 -10.92
CA GLU A 245 -0.45 24.56 -11.29
C GLU A 245 -0.68 23.18 -11.90
N ARG A 246 0.07 22.86 -12.95
CA ARG A 246 0.08 21.55 -13.59
C ARG A 246 1.00 20.58 -12.86
N ILE A 247 0.42 19.48 -12.36
CA ILE A 247 1.13 18.51 -11.53
C ILE A 247 1.33 17.20 -12.29
N ILE A 248 2.55 16.66 -12.26
CA ILE A 248 2.84 15.32 -12.76
C ILE A 248 3.28 14.44 -11.59
N THR A 249 2.53 13.39 -11.31
CA THR A 249 2.94 12.35 -10.36
C THR A 249 3.65 11.22 -11.08
N ILE A 250 4.71 10.68 -10.46
CA ILE A 250 5.50 9.59 -11.02
C ILE A 250 5.73 8.56 -9.92
N GLU A 251 5.19 7.35 -10.09
CA GLU A 251 5.22 6.32 -9.06
C GLU A 251 5.53 4.94 -9.64
N ASP A 252 6.18 4.07 -8.86
CA ASP A 252 6.27 2.64 -9.22
C ASP A 252 4.87 2.04 -9.38
N ALA A 253 3.98 2.48 -8.49
CA ALA A 253 2.57 2.23 -8.60
C ALA A 253 1.84 3.47 -8.07
N ALA A 254 0.91 4.05 -8.83
CA ALA A 254 0.00 5.09 -8.36
C ALA A 254 -0.58 4.78 -6.97
N GLU A 255 -0.18 5.57 -5.98
CA GLU A 255 -0.63 5.60 -4.58
C GLU A 255 -1.15 7.01 -4.22
N LEU A 256 -0.65 8.04 -4.89
CA LEU A 256 -1.04 9.43 -4.69
C LEU A 256 -2.42 9.73 -5.26
N GLN A 257 -3.19 10.51 -4.51
CA GLN A 257 -4.53 10.96 -4.82
C GLN A 257 -4.59 12.46 -4.60
N LEU A 258 -4.40 13.21 -5.68
CA LEU A 258 -4.45 14.66 -5.71
C LEU A 258 -5.83 15.10 -6.17
N GLY A 259 -6.41 16.08 -5.47
CA GLY A 259 -7.75 16.60 -5.75
C GLY A 259 -7.79 17.70 -6.81
N GLN A 260 -6.63 18.20 -7.21
CA GLN A 260 -6.51 19.29 -8.17
C GLN A 260 -6.89 18.86 -9.59
N ASP A 261 -7.40 19.81 -10.39
CA ASP A 261 -7.90 19.53 -11.74
C ASP A 261 -6.78 19.16 -12.72
N HIS A 262 -5.59 19.78 -12.62
CA HIS A 262 -4.54 19.66 -13.63
C HIS A 262 -3.45 18.63 -13.29
N VAL A 263 -3.88 17.42 -12.92
CA VAL A 263 -2.98 16.32 -12.52
C VAL A 263 -2.81 15.30 -13.64
N ILE A 264 -1.56 14.87 -13.89
CA ILE A 264 -1.25 13.70 -14.73
C ILE A 264 -0.49 12.68 -13.89
N SER A 265 -1.06 11.49 -13.74
CA SER A 265 -0.42 10.39 -13.03
C SER A 265 0.30 9.45 -14.00
N LEU A 266 1.59 9.24 -13.75
CA LEU A 266 2.45 8.34 -14.50
C LEU A 266 2.89 7.18 -13.60
N GLU A 267 2.82 5.97 -14.15
CA GLU A 267 3.19 4.75 -13.45
C GLU A 267 4.28 4.02 -14.24
N THR A 268 5.22 3.39 -13.52
CA THR A 268 6.23 2.55 -14.17
C THR A 268 5.60 1.34 -14.83
N ARG A 269 6.34 0.74 -15.76
CA ARG A 269 5.95 -0.52 -16.38
C ARG A 269 7.09 -1.51 -16.22
N PRO A 270 6.90 -2.66 -15.55
CA PRO A 270 7.92 -3.70 -15.53
C PRO A 270 8.14 -4.25 -16.95
N PRO A 271 9.28 -4.92 -17.20
CA PRO A 271 9.49 -5.59 -18.48
C PRO A 271 8.44 -6.67 -18.70
N ASN A 272 8.17 -6.97 -19.97
CA ASN A 272 7.38 -8.15 -20.35
C ASN A 272 8.18 -9.45 -20.07
N ILE A 273 7.56 -10.60 -20.35
CA ILE A 273 8.15 -11.93 -20.13
C ILE A 273 9.48 -12.11 -20.91
N GLU A 274 9.65 -11.41 -22.05
CA GLU A 274 10.90 -11.40 -22.82
C GLU A 274 11.97 -10.45 -22.26
N GLY A 275 11.73 -9.80 -21.11
CA GLY A 275 12.64 -8.82 -20.52
C GLY A 275 12.64 -7.45 -21.20
N LYS A 276 11.66 -7.15 -22.07
CA LYS A 276 11.62 -5.93 -22.89
C LYS A 276 10.51 -4.97 -22.47
N GLY A 277 10.65 -3.71 -22.87
CA GLY A 277 9.58 -2.71 -22.74
C GLY A 277 9.37 -2.18 -21.33
N ALA A 278 10.34 -2.38 -20.42
CA ALA A 278 10.34 -1.72 -19.13
C ALA A 278 10.34 -0.19 -19.30
N ILE A 279 9.56 0.50 -18.48
CA ILE A 279 9.55 1.96 -18.34
C ILE A 279 9.83 2.24 -16.88
N SER A 280 11.01 2.78 -16.59
CA SER A 280 11.45 3.08 -15.22
C SER A 280 10.99 4.47 -14.75
N ILE A 281 11.09 4.74 -13.44
CA ILE A 281 10.87 6.10 -12.89
C ILE A 281 11.77 7.11 -13.62
N ARG A 282 13.01 6.73 -13.90
CA ARG A 282 13.98 7.57 -14.63
C ARG A 282 13.47 7.99 -16.00
N ASP A 283 12.87 7.06 -16.74
CA ASP A 283 12.30 7.33 -18.06
C ASP A 283 11.11 8.30 -17.98
N LEU A 284 10.26 8.11 -16.97
CA LEU A 284 9.10 8.96 -16.72
C LEU A 284 9.52 10.37 -16.28
N VAL A 285 10.52 10.51 -15.41
CA VAL A 285 11.07 11.81 -15.00
C VAL A 285 11.56 12.57 -16.23
N ARG A 286 12.40 11.95 -17.06
CA ARG A 286 12.88 12.57 -18.32
C ARG A 286 11.76 12.96 -19.27
N ASN A 287 10.74 12.12 -19.38
CA ASN A 287 9.59 12.42 -20.23
C ASN A 287 8.76 13.59 -19.68
N SER A 288 8.57 13.63 -18.35
CA SER A 288 7.79 14.66 -17.66
C SER A 288 8.31 16.07 -17.93
N LEU A 289 9.63 16.26 -18.05
CA LEU A 289 10.24 17.56 -18.37
C LEU A 289 9.79 18.14 -19.73
N ARG A 290 9.24 17.31 -20.63
CA ARG A 290 8.68 17.74 -21.92
C ARG A 290 7.18 17.99 -21.89
N MET A 291 6.54 17.69 -20.76
CA MET A 291 5.10 17.81 -20.56
C MET A 291 4.69 19.16 -19.95
N ARG A 292 5.66 20.09 -19.81
CA ARG A 292 5.52 21.40 -19.18
C ARG A 292 4.86 21.32 -17.79
N PRO A 293 5.41 20.54 -16.84
CA PRO A 293 4.91 20.55 -15.48
C PRO A 293 5.28 21.85 -14.77
N ASP A 294 4.40 22.34 -13.91
CA ASP A 294 4.77 23.29 -12.88
C ASP A 294 5.33 22.54 -11.65
N ARG A 295 4.80 21.34 -11.37
CA ARG A 295 5.25 20.47 -10.26
C ARG A 295 5.50 19.04 -10.72
N ILE A 296 6.58 18.45 -10.21
CA ILE A 296 6.86 17.02 -10.34
C ILE A 296 6.84 16.39 -8.95
N VAL A 297 5.99 15.38 -8.77
CA VAL A 297 5.85 14.63 -7.52
C VAL A 297 6.29 13.20 -7.75
N ILE A 298 7.38 12.79 -7.12
CA ILE A 298 7.93 11.44 -7.26
C ILE A 298 7.58 10.62 -6.02
N GLY A 299 6.76 9.58 -6.20
CA GLY A 299 6.28 8.75 -5.10
C GLY A 299 7.40 8.17 -4.26
N GLU A 300 8.45 7.66 -4.89
CA GLU A 300 9.66 7.20 -4.18
C GLU A 300 10.90 7.18 -5.08
N VAL A 301 12.03 7.63 -4.56
CA VAL A 301 13.35 7.57 -5.19
C VAL A 301 14.19 6.47 -4.54
N ARG A 302 14.67 5.54 -5.36
CA ARG A 302 15.37 4.31 -4.99
C ARG A 302 16.68 4.09 -5.74
N GLY A 303 16.91 4.79 -6.86
CA GLY A 303 18.02 4.50 -7.75
C GLY A 303 18.39 5.63 -8.71
N ALA A 304 18.73 5.25 -9.94
CA ALA A 304 19.37 6.12 -10.94
C ALA A 304 18.56 7.37 -11.32
N GLU A 305 17.24 7.35 -11.12
CA GLU A 305 16.35 8.49 -11.29
C GLU A 305 16.68 9.67 -10.35
N ALA A 306 17.43 9.44 -9.26
CA ALA A 306 17.84 10.49 -8.33
C ALA A 306 18.55 11.64 -9.05
N LEU A 307 19.44 11.36 -10.01
CA LEU A 307 20.14 12.41 -10.75
C LEU A 307 19.17 13.23 -11.61
N ASP A 308 18.27 12.57 -12.33
CA ASP A 308 17.31 13.24 -13.21
C ASP A 308 16.30 14.07 -12.39
N MET A 309 15.91 13.60 -11.20
CA MET A 309 15.12 14.38 -10.24
C MET A 309 15.88 15.62 -9.76
N LEU A 310 17.13 15.46 -9.30
CA LEU A 310 17.95 16.58 -8.82
C LEU A 310 18.15 17.63 -9.92
N GLN A 311 18.35 17.18 -11.17
CA GLN A 311 18.41 18.06 -12.32
C GLN A 311 17.09 18.81 -12.54
N ALA A 312 15.94 18.12 -12.48
CA ALA A 312 14.63 18.75 -12.61
C ALA A 312 14.44 19.86 -11.56
N MET A 313 14.73 19.56 -10.29
CA MET A 313 14.67 20.48 -9.16
C MET A 313 15.59 21.70 -9.32
N ASN A 314 16.77 21.51 -9.93
CA ASN A 314 17.72 22.60 -10.21
C ASN A 314 17.39 23.40 -11.48
N THR A 315 16.53 22.90 -12.38
CA THR A 315 16.32 23.45 -13.73
C THR A 315 14.88 23.88 -14.00
N GLY A 316 14.34 24.72 -13.11
CA GLY A 316 13.09 25.43 -13.36
C GLY A 316 11.83 24.62 -13.13
N HIS A 317 11.93 23.48 -12.45
CA HIS A 317 10.79 22.71 -11.94
C HIS A 317 10.82 22.73 -10.40
N ASP A 318 10.86 23.96 -9.88
CA ASP A 318 10.83 24.27 -8.45
C ASP A 318 9.58 23.68 -7.79
N GLY A 319 9.64 23.51 -6.48
CA GLY A 319 8.48 23.03 -5.73
C GLY A 319 8.20 21.54 -5.89
N SER A 320 9.13 20.79 -6.47
CA SER A 320 9.03 19.35 -6.64
C SER A 320 9.03 18.63 -5.29
N LEU A 321 8.26 17.55 -5.19
CA LEU A 321 8.11 16.77 -3.97
C LEU A 321 8.56 15.33 -4.24
N ALA A 322 9.29 14.72 -3.30
CA ALA A 322 9.70 13.33 -3.45
C ALA A 322 9.73 12.59 -2.11
N THR A 323 9.70 11.25 -2.14
CA THR A 323 10.04 10.45 -0.95
C THR A 323 11.25 9.55 -1.14
N GLY A 324 11.86 9.12 -0.05
CA GLY A 324 12.94 8.13 -0.06
C GLY A 324 13.13 7.44 1.29
N HIS A 325 13.77 6.28 1.26
CA HIS A 325 14.07 5.54 2.48
C HIS A 325 15.38 6.02 3.12
N SER A 326 15.31 6.44 4.38
CA SER A 326 16.49 6.75 5.21
C SER A 326 16.16 6.68 6.70
N ASN A 327 17.20 6.61 7.52
CA ASN A 327 17.10 6.63 8.98
C ASN A 327 17.22 8.05 9.58
N SER A 328 17.69 9.02 8.79
CA SER A 328 17.82 10.42 9.20
C SER A 328 17.92 11.35 7.97
N PRO A 329 17.77 12.68 8.14
CA PRO A 329 18.01 13.64 7.06
C PRO A 329 19.42 13.52 6.46
N ARG A 330 20.45 13.39 7.31
CA ARG A 330 21.85 13.24 6.86
C ARG A 330 22.07 11.93 6.10
N ASP A 331 21.47 10.84 6.56
CA ASP A 331 21.50 9.55 5.86
C ASP A 331 20.81 9.64 4.48
N MET A 332 19.72 10.41 4.36
CA MET A 332 19.05 10.61 3.07
C MET A 332 19.98 11.24 2.04
N LEU A 333 20.74 12.27 2.43
CA LEU A 333 21.73 12.90 1.53
C LEU A 333 22.80 11.89 1.05
N SER A 334 23.35 11.09 1.96
CA SER A 334 24.33 10.05 1.63
C SER A 334 23.76 8.98 0.68
N ARG A 335 22.47 8.65 0.86
CA ARG A 335 21.77 7.69 -0.02
C ARG A 335 21.51 8.29 -1.40
N LEU A 336 21.12 9.55 -1.50
CA LEU A 336 21.00 10.24 -2.80
C LEU A 336 22.34 10.28 -3.52
N GLU A 337 23.43 10.59 -2.83
CA GLU A 337 24.79 10.55 -3.40
C GLU A 337 25.10 9.15 -3.97
N THR A 338 24.82 8.10 -3.20
CA THR A 338 25.01 6.72 -3.63
C THR A 338 24.13 6.35 -4.84
N MET A 339 22.85 6.76 -4.83
CA MET A 339 21.90 6.50 -5.93
C MET A 339 22.37 7.14 -7.24
N VAL A 340 22.91 8.36 -7.18
CA VAL A 340 23.48 9.04 -8.35
C VAL A 340 24.70 8.28 -8.89
N LEU A 341 25.62 7.85 -8.01
CA LEU A 341 26.80 7.06 -8.39
C LEU A 341 26.42 5.72 -9.05
N LEU A 342 25.40 5.03 -8.51
CA LEU A 342 24.88 3.79 -9.09
C LEU A 342 24.16 4.01 -10.44
N GLY A 343 23.76 5.24 -10.74
CA GLY A 343 23.13 5.63 -12.01
C GLY A 343 24.06 5.59 -13.23
N GLY A 344 25.33 5.27 -13.03
CA GLY A 344 26.34 5.04 -14.09
C GLY A 344 26.91 6.32 -14.68
N VAL A 345 26.72 7.46 -14.02
CA VAL A 345 27.30 8.74 -14.45
C VAL A 345 28.58 8.99 -13.65
N ASP A 346 29.69 9.17 -14.35
CA ASP A 346 30.98 9.47 -13.75
C ASP A 346 31.07 10.96 -13.38
N LEU A 347 30.47 11.32 -12.24
CA LEU A 347 30.54 12.66 -11.67
C LEU A 347 31.43 12.66 -10.42
N PRO A 348 32.29 13.67 -10.24
CA PRO A 348 32.96 13.87 -8.96
C PRO A 348 31.95 13.99 -7.82
N VAL A 349 32.22 13.32 -6.69
CA VAL A 349 31.34 13.32 -5.50
C VAL A 349 30.94 14.75 -5.08
N ARG A 350 31.88 15.69 -5.14
CA ARG A 350 31.60 17.10 -4.85
C ARG A 350 30.52 17.69 -5.76
N ALA A 351 30.56 17.42 -7.06
CA ALA A 351 29.55 17.90 -7.99
C ALA A 351 28.16 17.30 -7.68
N ILE A 352 28.11 16.03 -7.24
CA ILE A 352 26.86 15.40 -6.78
C ILE A 352 26.33 16.12 -5.55
N ARG A 353 27.20 16.42 -4.57
CA ARG A 353 26.81 17.18 -3.37
C ARG A 353 26.33 18.58 -3.68
N GLU A 354 26.97 19.27 -4.63
CA GLU A 354 26.52 20.58 -5.13
C GLU A 354 25.13 20.48 -5.77
N GLN A 355 24.86 19.43 -6.57
CA GLN A 355 23.53 19.18 -7.13
C GLN A 355 22.48 18.93 -6.04
N ILE A 356 22.79 18.10 -5.04
CA ILE A 356 21.88 17.80 -3.92
C ILE A 356 21.59 19.06 -3.10
N ALA A 357 22.63 19.81 -2.74
CA ALA A 357 22.51 20.99 -1.89
C ALA A 357 21.81 22.17 -2.58
N GLY A 358 21.89 22.27 -3.92
CA GLY A 358 21.15 23.26 -4.70
C GLY A 358 19.70 22.85 -4.99
N ALA A 359 19.42 21.55 -5.04
CA ALA A 359 18.12 21.03 -5.45
C ALA A 359 17.12 20.93 -4.29
N ILE A 360 17.55 20.52 -3.11
CA ILE A 360 16.65 20.22 -1.99
C ILE A 360 16.68 21.39 -1.02
N ASP A 361 15.51 21.95 -0.70
CA ASP A 361 15.38 23.02 0.30
C ASP A 361 15.09 22.45 1.69
N LEU A 362 14.21 21.43 1.76
CA LEU A 362 13.68 20.91 3.02
C LEU A 362 13.62 19.38 3.01
N ILE A 363 14.05 18.76 4.11
CA ILE A 363 13.89 17.34 4.38
C ILE A 363 12.93 17.14 5.55
N ILE A 364 11.90 16.34 5.35
CA ILE A 364 10.94 15.95 6.39
C ILE A 364 11.21 14.50 6.76
N GLN A 365 11.80 14.26 7.92
CA GLN A 365 12.05 12.91 8.42
C GLN A 365 10.83 12.40 9.19
N GLN A 366 10.33 11.23 8.82
CA GLN A 366 9.20 10.59 9.46
C GLN A 366 9.54 9.17 9.91
N SER A 367 9.12 8.83 11.14
CA SER A 367 9.40 7.54 11.76
C SER A 367 8.13 6.89 12.30
N ARG A 368 8.09 5.55 12.25
CA ARG A 368 7.13 4.75 13.02
C ARG A 368 7.75 4.49 14.38
N LEU A 369 7.15 5.01 15.44
CA LEU A 369 7.63 4.82 16.81
C LEU A 369 7.23 3.44 17.35
N LYS A 370 7.78 3.08 18.53
CA LYS A 370 7.58 1.75 19.14
C LYS A 370 6.12 1.45 19.48
N ASP A 371 5.32 2.48 19.76
CA ASP A 371 3.88 2.36 20.02
C ASP A 371 3.04 2.23 18.73
N GLY A 372 3.70 2.17 17.57
CA GLY A 372 3.07 2.07 16.26
C GLY A 372 2.63 3.40 15.66
N THR A 373 2.72 4.51 16.42
CA THR A 373 2.36 5.84 15.90
C THR A 373 3.38 6.31 14.87
N ARG A 374 2.92 7.14 13.92
CA ARG A 374 3.74 7.72 12.86
C ARG A 374 3.92 9.21 13.17
N LYS A 375 5.17 9.64 13.36
CA LYS A 375 5.51 11.01 13.75
C LYS A 375 6.56 11.57 12.81
N ILE A 376 6.40 12.83 12.40
CA ILE A 376 7.51 13.60 11.84
C ILE A 376 8.48 13.86 12.98
N THR A 377 9.72 13.41 12.83
CA THR A 377 10.77 13.54 13.84
C THR A 377 11.65 14.74 13.63
N ASN A 378 11.86 15.14 12.38
CA ASN A 378 12.66 16.31 12.04
C ASN A 378 12.08 17.00 10.81
N ILE A 379 12.10 18.33 10.82
CA ILE A 379 11.97 19.16 9.63
C ILE A 379 13.28 19.94 9.53
N THR A 380 14.07 19.62 8.51
CA THR A 380 15.47 20.02 8.39
C THR A 380 15.68 20.80 7.11
N GLU A 381 16.17 22.03 7.23
CA GLU A 381 16.61 22.85 6.10
C GLU A 381 17.96 22.35 5.57
N VAL A 382 18.10 22.32 4.25
CA VAL A 382 19.38 22.14 3.56
C VAL A 382 19.92 23.52 3.22
N GLN A 383 21.04 23.92 3.83
CA GLN A 383 21.52 25.30 3.75
C GLN A 383 22.54 25.55 2.63
N GLY A 384 23.01 24.50 1.98
CA GLY A 384 24.06 24.56 0.96
C GLY A 384 25.28 23.70 1.32
N LEU A 385 26.39 23.95 0.62
CA LEU A 385 27.65 23.24 0.76
C LEU A 385 28.71 24.12 1.43
N GLU A 386 29.28 23.66 2.54
CA GLU A 386 30.48 24.26 3.15
C GLU A 386 31.66 23.30 3.02
N GLY A 387 32.64 23.68 2.19
CA GLY A 387 33.71 22.77 1.79
C GLY A 387 33.15 21.58 1.01
N ASP A 388 33.24 20.39 1.59
CA ASP A 388 32.70 19.14 1.02
C ASP A 388 31.48 18.60 1.80
N VAL A 389 30.95 19.36 2.77
CA VAL A 389 29.87 18.92 3.65
C VAL A 389 28.61 19.71 3.36
N ILE A 390 27.50 19.01 3.10
CA ILE A 390 26.19 19.63 3.01
C ILE A 390 25.74 20.02 4.42
N VAL A 391 25.47 21.30 4.61
CA VAL A 391 25.05 21.87 5.89
C VAL A 391 23.55 21.68 6.06
N LEU A 392 23.17 21.16 7.22
CA LEU A 392 21.79 20.88 7.60
C LEU A 392 21.45 21.67 8.86
N GLN A 393 20.24 22.22 8.91
CA GLN A 393 19.72 22.92 10.08
C GLN A 393 18.33 22.40 10.43
N ASP A 394 18.23 21.73 11.58
CA ASP A 394 16.92 21.33 12.09
C ASP A 394 16.14 22.58 12.49
N LEU A 395 14.97 22.77 11.89
CA LEU A 395 14.01 23.82 12.23
C LEU A 395 13.04 23.31 13.30
N PHE A 396 12.70 22.03 13.21
CA PHE A 396 11.84 21.35 14.18
C PHE A 396 12.38 19.94 14.48
N ALA A 397 12.29 19.52 15.75
CA ALA A 397 12.74 18.21 16.21
C ALA A 397 11.73 17.61 17.21
N PHE A 398 11.47 16.31 17.10
CA PHE A 398 10.53 15.61 17.97
C PHE A 398 11.17 15.38 19.33
N GLN A 399 10.52 15.89 20.37
CA GLN A 399 10.91 15.67 21.74
C GLN A 399 9.94 14.69 22.41
N GLN A 400 10.48 13.52 22.76
CA GLN A 400 9.78 12.56 23.59
C GLN A 400 9.87 12.98 25.07
N LYS A 401 8.73 13.34 25.66
CA LYS A 401 8.61 13.67 27.09
C LYS A 401 8.48 12.42 27.97
N GLY A 402 7.95 11.32 27.43
CA GLY A 402 7.79 10.08 28.18
C GLY A 402 6.98 9.02 27.46
N VAL A 403 6.44 8.08 28.23
CA VAL A 403 5.53 7.02 27.80
C VAL A 403 4.42 6.94 28.84
N ASP A 404 3.16 6.85 28.41
CA ASP A 404 2.01 6.69 29.32
C ASP A 404 1.86 5.26 29.86
N ASP A 405 0.93 5.07 30.79
CA ASP A 405 0.65 3.77 31.41
C ASP A 405 0.19 2.68 30.42
N GLN A 406 -0.22 3.06 29.20
CA GLN A 406 -0.64 2.16 28.13
C GLN A 406 0.48 1.88 27.12
N GLY A 407 1.69 2.40 27.36
CA GLY A 407 2.85 2.22 26.48
C GLY A 407 2.87 3.18 25.27
N LYS A 408 1.99 4.19 25.24
CA LYS A 408 1.95 5.20 24.18
C LYS A 408 2.99 6.28 24.42
N ILE A 409 3.69 6.68 23.37
CA ILE A 409 4.73 7.70 23.46
C ILE A 409 4.11 9.08 23.58
N ILE A 410 4.50 9.81 24.63
CA ILE A 410 4.14 11.21 24.83
C ILE A 410 5.29 12.07 24.32
N GLY A 411 5.01 12.89 23.32
CA GLY A 411 5.96 13.83 22.76
C GLY A 411 5.31 14.73 21.73
N LYS A 412 5.98 15.85 21.42
CA LYS A 412 5.57 16.78 20.37
C LYS A 412 6.78 17.13 19.50
N LEU A 413 6.50 17.41 18.23
CA LEU A 413 7.46 18.08 17.37
C LEU A 413 7.55 19.52 17.87
N VAL A 414 8.75 20.03 18.14
CA VAL A 414 8.96 21.39 18.68
C VAL A 414 9.94 22.16 17.80
N PRO A 415 9.82 23.50 17.73
CA PRO A 415 10.79 24.31 17.05
C PRO A 415 12.15 24.31 17.76
N THR A 416 13.22 24.50 17.01
CA THR A 416 14.59 24.57 17.55
C THR A 416 15.04 25.99 17.91
N GLY A 417 14.18 27.00 17.72
CA GLY A 417 14.55 28.41 17.86
C GLY A 417 15.13 29.04 16.59
N VAL A 418 15.28 28.26 15.51
CA VAL A 418 15.96 28.72 14.29
C VAL A 418 14.95 29.09 13.20
N ARG A 419 15.10 30.30 12.64
CA ARG A 419 14.36 30.75 11.45
C ARG A 419 15.12 30.30 10.18
N PRO A 420 14.42 29.74 9.17
CA PRO A 420 15.08 29.27 7.94
C PRO A 420 15.69 30.42 7.12
N LYS A 421 16.76 30.13 6.38
CA LYS A 421 17.40 31.08 5.44
C LYS A 421 16.46 31.44 4.30
N PHE A 422 15.64 30.50 3.83
CA PHE A 422 14.64 30.75 2.79
C PHE A 422 13.41 31.55 3.25
N TYR A 423 13.37 32.04 4.50
CA TYR A 423 12.20 32.77 4.99
C TYR A 423 11.86 34.00 4.13
N SER A 424 12.86 34.73 3.63
CA SER A 424 12.64 35.87 2.74
C SER A 424 11.91 35.49 1.45
N ARG A 425 12.07 34.25 0.97
CA ARG A 425 11.31 33.71 -0.18
C ARG A 425 9.82 33.61 0.16
N LEU A 426 9.47 33.19 1.38
CA LEU A 426 8.08 33.13 1.85
C LEU A 426 7.46 34.54 1.91
N GLU A 427 8.20 35.52 2.43
CA GLU A 427 7.71 36.91 2.49
C GLU A 427 7.48 37.49 1.08
N ASN A 428 8.39 37.21 0.14
CA ASN A 428 8.28 37.67 -1.24
C ASN A 428 7.10 37.06 -2.01
N THR A 429 6.65 35.86 -1.62
CA THR A 429 5.44 35.22 -2.16
C THR A 429 4.16 35.65 -1.42
N GLY A 430 4.27 36.59 -0.48
CA GLY A 430 3.13 37.11 0.30
C GLY A 430 2.70 36.20 1.45
N LEU A 431 3.48 35.17 1.77
CA LEU A 431 3.19 34.20 2.81
C LEU A 431 3.94 34.56 4.09
N TYR A 432 3.21 35.10 5.07
CA TYR A 432 3.76 35.47 6.37
C TYR A 432 3.58 34.35 7.39
N ILE A 433 4.69 33.87 7.97
CA ILE A 433 4.70 32.87 9.05
C ILE A 433 5.07 33.56 10.37
N PRO A 434 4.17 33.69 11.35
CA PRO A 434 4.48 34.35 12.62
C PRO A 434 5.76 33.79 13.27
N PRO A 435 6.65 34.64 13.83
CA PRO A 435 7.87 34.17 14.50
C PRO A 435 7.62 33.17 15.63
N SER A 436 6.44 33.23 16.26
CA SER A 436 6.02 32.28 17.30
C SER A 436 6.05 30.82 16.83
N VAL A 437 5.91 30.55 15.52
CA VAL A 437 6.02 29.19 14.96
C VAL A 437 7.42 28.60 15.20
N PHE A 438 8.46 29.42 15.29
CA PHE A 438 9.85 28.98 15.50
C PHE A 438 10.31 29.12 16.95
N ILE A 439 9.43 29.45 17.88
CA ILE A 439 9.74 29.64 19.30
C ILE A 439 8.92 28.64 20.09
N GLU A 440 9.55 27.88 20.99
CA GLU A 440 8.81 27.02 21.90
C GLU A 440 8.09 27.91 22.92
N GLU A 441 6.76 27.89 22.90
CA GLU A 441 5.98 28.47 24.00
C GLU A 441 6.22 27.60 25.24
N GLU A 442 6.78 28.20 26.29
CA GLU A 442 6.86 27.55 27.59
C GLU A 442 5.43 27.25 28.05
N ASP A 443 5.11 25.97 28.24
CA ASP A 443 3.87 25.55 28.88
C ASP A 443 3.87 26.20 30.28
N VAL A 444 3.16 27.32 30.45
CA VAL A 444 2.99 27.99 31.75
C VAL A 444 2.22 27.01 32.64
N MET A 445 2.95 26.29 33.48
CA MET A 445 2.40 25.34 34.46
C MET A 445 1.47 26.00 35.46
#